data_AF-A0A1Q4F9X4-F1
#
_entry.id   AF-A0A1Q4F9X4-F1
#
_cell.length_a   1.000
_cell.length_b   1.000
_cell.length_c   1.000
_cell.angle_alpha   90.00
_cell.angle_beta   90.00
_cell.angle_gamma   90.00
#
_symmetry.space_group_name_H-M   'P 1'
#
loop_
_entity.id
_entity.type
_entity.pdbx_description
1 polymer ?
#
loop_
_entity_poly.entity_id
_entity_poly.type
_entity_poly.pdbx_seq_one_letter_code
_entity_poly.pdbx_strand_id
1 'polypeptide(L)'
;MATEHIQEQKTTDIKMLIIKGKEQGYLTYAEVNDHLPDDIVDPEQIEDIIGMINDMGIEVHEVAPDTETLRAQSAGSTDDDTATEEAVAVLSAVDAEVGRTTDPVRMYMREMGTVELLTREGEIAIAKRIEEGLNQVQAALASFPWSIQLLVEEYDQVTEGKKRMSEVVTGFLDIEVPTPEEIAAAAAKENEAADADSDNDSEDDAEGGDEESTPVDTGPDPLEVARRMGELRTGYAKFQKLSEKHGLGDKKALKLRDQIAEEFLKLKLPAILIDALVRKLREVVSNIRHHERLIMDVCIKQAKMPRKEFLKVFPSNETNLEWADELMKKRQKWSPAVKTHKDALVGEQHKLVAIENTLFLSVADIKEINRAMSIGEAKARRAKKEMVEANLRLVISIAKKYTNRGLQFLDLIQEGNIGLMKAVDKFEYRRGYKFSTYATWWIRQAITRSIADQARTIRIPVHMIETINKLNRISRQMLQEMGREPTPEELAVKMEMPEDKIRKVLKIAKEPISMETPIGDDEDSHLGDFIEDLSIVSPIESSTNIGLMETVHDVLGGLTPREAKVLRMRFGIDMNTDHTLEEVGKQFDVTRERIRQIEAKALRKLRHPSRSEQLRSFLDLE
;
A
#
# COMPACT_ATOMS: atom_id res chain seq x y z
N MET A 1 -46.88 19.21 11.49
CA MET A 1 -47.82 19.31 12.63
C MET A 1 -47.53 18.29 13.73
N ALA A 2 -47.64 16.96 13.52
CA ALA A 2 -47.32 16.00 14.59
C ALA A 2 -45.81 15.92 14.92
N THR A 3 -44.94 16.02 13.90
CA THR A 3 -43.48 16.02 14.07
C THR A 3 -42.95 17.31 14.70
N GLU A 4 -43.56 18.46 14.38
CA GLU A 4 -43.17 19.77 14.95
C GLU A 4 -43.51 19.87 16.45
N HIS A 5 -44.66 19.34 16.88
CA HIS A 5 -45.03 19.31 18.30
C HIS A 5 -44.15 18.36 19.13
N ILE A 6 -43.67 17.26 18.56
CA ILE A 6 -42.73 16.35 19.24
C ILE A 6 -41.37 17.03 19.39
N GLN A 7 -40.91 17.79 18.39
CA GLN A 7 -39.64 18.52 18.45
C GLN A 7 -39.67 19.66 19.50
N GLU A 8 -40.80 20.38 19.61
CA GLU A 8 -40.98 21.40 20.64
C GLU A 8 -40.95 20.80 22.06
N GLN A 9 -41.62 19.67 22.27
CA GLN A 9 -41.60 18.95 23.56
C GLN A 9 -40.19 18.46 23.94
N LYS A 10 -39.43 17.94 22.97
CA LYS A 10 -38.03 17.49 23.16
C LYS A 10 -37.11 18.63 23.61
N THR A 11 -37.24 19.82 23.03
CA THR A 11 -36.43 20.99 23.42
C THR A 11 -36.80 21.53 24.81
N THR A 12 -38.03 21.31 25.28
CA THR A 12 -38.44 21.72 26.63
C THR A 12 -37.90 20.80 27.72
N ASP A 13 -37.77 19.50 27.47
CA ASP A 13 -37.30 18.52 28.46
C ASP A 13 -35.79 18.66 28.75
N ILE A 14 -34.97 18.87 27.70
CA ILE A 14 -33.53 19.13 27.85
C ILE A 14 -33.28 20.46 28.57
N LYS A 15 -34.10 21.49 28.32
CA LYS A 15 -34.01 22.77 29.06
C LYS A 15 -34.31 22.59 30.54
N MET A 16 -35.30 21.76 30.89
CA MET A 16 -35.64 21.46 32.28
C MET A 16 -34.49 20.74 33.00
N LEU A 17 -33.80 19.82 32.32
CA LEU A 17 -32.63 19.13 32.86
C LEU A 17 -31.49 20.10 33.18
N ILE A 18 -31.17 21.03 32.27
CA ILE A 18 -30.10 22.02 32.45
C ILE A 18 -30.42 22.98 33.60
N ILE A 19 -31.68 23.43 33.72
CA ILE A 19 -32.10 24.29 34.84
C ILE A 19 -31.94 23.55 36.17
N LYS A 20 -32.41 22.29 36.24
CA LYS A 20 -32.29 21.45 37.44
C LYS A 20 -30.82 21.20 37.81
N GLY A 21 -29.96 20.91 36.84
CA GLY A 21 -28.52 20.70 37.05
C GLY A 21 -27.80 21.96 37.53
N LYS A 22 -28.16 23.15 37.03
CA LYS A 22 -27.61 24.43 37.51
C LYS A 22 -28.08 24.78 38.93
N GLU A 23 -29.32 24.46 39.29
CA GLU A 23 -29.83 24.68 40.65
C GLU A 23 -29.21 23.73 41.68
N GLN A 24 -28.95 22.48 41.29
CA GLN A 24 -28.40 21.45 42.17
C GLN A 24 -26.86 21.47 42.21
N GLY A 25 -26.21 21.99 41.17
CA GLY A 25 -24.75 21.98 41.01
C GLY A 25 -24.18 20.62 40.60
N TYR A 26 -25.03 19.61 40.41
CA TYR A 26 -24.70 18.28 39.92
C TYR A 26 -25.91 17.65 39.21
N LEU A 27 -25.67 16.62 38.40
CA LEU A 27 -26.72 15.76 37.84
C LEU A 27 -26.32 14.30 38.04
N THR A 28 -27.30 13.40 38.17
CA THR A 28 -27.01 11.95 38.19
C THR A 28 -27.19 11.31 36.81
N TYR A 29 -26.45 10.23 36.53
CA TYR A 29 -26.63 9.47 35.27
C TYR A 29 -28.08 9.00 35.06
N ALA A 30 -28.77 8.64 36.14
CA ALA A 30 -30.19 8.25 36.07
C ALA A 30 -31.08 9.42 35.64
N GLU A 31 -30.85 10.63 36.18
CA GLU A 31 -31.60 11.82 35.81
C GLU A 31 -31.31 12.27 34.38
N VAL A 32 -30.05 12.17 33.93
CA VAL A 32 -29.69 12.44 32.53
C VAL A 32 -30.41 11.44 31.61
N ASN A 33 -30.41 10.16 31.94
CA ASN A 33 -31.04 9.11 31.13
C ASN A 33 -32.58 9.20 31.12
N ASP A 34 -33.21 9.60 32.23
CA ASP A 34 -34.67 9.76 32.33
C ASP A 34 -35.20 10.98 31.53
N HIS A 35 -34.35 11.98 31.30
CA HIS A 35 -34.67 13.20 30.56
C HIS A 35 -34.16 13.19 29.10
N LEU A 36 -33.43 12.15 28.70
CA LEU A 36 -33.02 11.91 27.32
C LEU A 36 -34.16 11.22 26.53
N PRO A 37 -34.37 11.56 25.25
CA PRO A 37 -35.35 10.87 24.42
C PRO A 37 -35.03 9.38 24.23
N ASP A 38 -36.06 8.52 24.22
CA ASP A 38 -35.95 7.08 23.90
C ASP A 38 -35.31 6.78 22.51
N ASP A 39 -35.20 7.81 21.65
CA ASP A 39 -34.55 7.73 20.33
C ASP A 39 -33.00 7.71 20.42
N ILE A 40 -32.40 8.19 21.52
CA ILE A 40 -30.95 8.20 21.75
C ILE A 40 -30.56 6.93 22.52
N VAL A 41 -30.29 5.86 21.78
CA VAL A 41 -29.91 4.55 22.34
C VAL A 41 -28.39 4.37 22.35
N ASP A 42 -27.63 5.26 21.72
CA ASP A 42 -26.19 5.13 21.51
C ASP A 42 -25.38 5.61 22.72
N PRO A 43 -24.61 4.73 23.39
CA PRO A 43 -23.83 5.10 24.58
C PRO A 43 -22.80 6.22 24.34
N GLU A 44 -22.19 6.28 23.15
CA GLU A 44 -21.24 7.35 22.78
C GLU A 44 -21.92 8.72 22.68
N GLN A 45 -23.17 8.77 22.17
CA GLN A 45 -23.92 10.03 22.11
C GLN A 45 -24.31 10.49 23.52
N ILE A 46 -24.58 9.55 24.42
CA ILE A 46 -24.84 9.84 25.83
C ILE A 46 -23.58 10.39 26.50
N GLU A 47 -22.40 9.79 26.25
CA GLU A 47 -21.11 10.29 26.74
C GLU A 47 -20.77 11.67 26.16
N ASP A 48 -21.02 11.92 24.88
CA ASP A 48 -20.83 13.24 24.25
C ASP A 48 -21.73 14.30 24.90
N ILE A 49 -23.00 13.96 25.17
CA ILE A 49 -23.94 14.85 25.86
C ILE A 49 -23.49 15.11 27.30
N ILE A 50 -23.00 14.08 28.00
CA ILE A 50 -22.42 14.24 29.36
C ILE A 50 -21.17 15.10 29.33
N GLY A 51 -20.31 14.95 28.32
CA GLY A 51 -19.15 15.80 28.09
C GLY A 51 -19.55 17.27 27.90
N MET A 52 -20.57 17.53 27.08
CA MET A 52 -21.12 18.88 26.91
C MET A 52 -21.72 19.44 28.20
N ILE A 53 -22.39 18.63 29.02
CA ILE A 53 -22.94 19.05 30.32
C ILE A 53 -21.83 19.36 31.33
N ASN A 54 -20.75 18.58 31.35
CA ASN A 54 -19.57 18.84 32.17
C ASN A 54 -18.85 20.13 31.73
N ASP A 55 -18.72 20.38 30.42
CA ASP A 55 -18.16 21.64 29.88
C ASP A 55 -18.99 22.88 30.27
N MET A 56 -20.30 22.69 30.52
CA MET A 56 -21.21 23.72 31.04
C MET A 56 -21.07 23.95 32.56
N GLY A 57 -20.15 23.24 33.23
CA GLY A 57 -19.87 23.39 34.66
C GLY A 57 -20.83 22.63 35.58
N ILE A 58 -21.57 21.65 35.06
CA ILE A 58 -22.45 20.77 35.86
C ILE A 58 -21.80 19.38 35.91
N GLU A 59 -21.30 18.96 37.07
CA GLU A 59 -20.69 17.64 37.21
C GLU A 59 -21.76 16.53 37.20
N VAL A 60 -21.59 15.54 36.32
CA VAL A 60 -22.43 14.35 36.27
C VAL A 60 -21.82 13.21 37.10
N HIS A 61 -22.53 12.74 38.12
CA HIS A 61 -22.09 11.69 39.04
C HIS A 61 -22.97 10.43 38.93
N GLU A 62 -22.39 9.22 39.13
CA GLU A 62 -23.19 7.97 39.15
C GLU A 62 -24.15 7.89 40.34
N VAL A 63 -23.77 8.47 41.48
CA VAL A 63 -24.55 8.55 42.71
C VAL A 63 -24.49 9.98 43.22
N ALA A 64 -25.60 10.47 43.79
CA ALA A 64 -25.67 11.82 44.32
C ALA A 64 -24.54 12.07 45.35
N PRO A 65 -23.68 13.09 45.14
CA PRO A 65 -22.57 13.39 46.04
C PRO A 65 -23.04 13.89 47.42
N ASP A 66 -22.28 13.56 48.46
CA ASP A 66 -22.58 13.95 49.84
C ASP A 66 -22.49 15.47 50.05
N THR A 67 -23.35 16.02 50.91
CA THR A 67 -23.50 17.48 51.13
C THR A 67 -22.22 18.25 51.48
N GLU A 68 -21.17 17.59 51.97
CA GLU A 68 -19.85 18.20 52.22
C GLU A 68 -19.04 18.43 50.93
N THR A 69 -19.15 17.54 49.95
CA THR A 69 -18.42 17.63 48.66
C THR A 69 -18.97 18.75 47.77
N LEU A 70 -20.30 18.90 47.73
CA LEU A 70 -21.01 20.00 47.07
C LEU A 70 -20.63 21.40 47.60
N ARG A 71 -20.26 21.47 48.88
CA ARG A 71 -19.85 22.71 49.55
C ARG A 71 -18.43 23.13 49.24
N ALA A 72 -17.57 22.19 48.83
CA ALA A 72 -16.18 22.47 48.44
C ALA A 72 -16.08 22.96 46.99
N GLN A 73 -16.98 22.53 46.11
CA GLN A 73 -16.97 22.84 44.67
C GLN A 73 -17.72 24.13 44.30
N SER A 74 -18.61 24.64 45.16
CA SER A 74 -19.44 25.83 44.92
C SER A 74 -18.69 27.19 44.93
N ALA A 75 -17.36 27.18 44.85
CA ALA A 75 -16.51 28.37 44.88
C ALA A 75 -16.11 28.94 43.50
N GLY A 76 -16.65 28.42 42.38
CA GLY A 76 -16.26 28.90 41.06
C GLY A 76 -17.28 28.69 39.94
N SER A 77 -18.24 29.60 39.80
CA SER A 77 -18.78 30.02 38.49
C SER A 77 -19.68 31.24 38.66
N THR A 78 -19.24 32.38 38.13
CA THR A 78 -20.05 33.59 37.93
C THR A 78 -20.90 33.47 36.65
N ASP A 79 -22.11 34.04 36.71
CA ASP A 79 -23.07 34.29 35.63
C ASP A 79 -22.49 34.26 34.21
N ASP A 80 -23.04 33.38 33.37
CA ASP A 80 -22.97 33.53 31.92
C ASP A 80 -24.25 33.00 31.26
N ASP A 81 -25.26 33.87 31.18
CA ASP A 81 -26.52 33.65 30.45
C ASP A 81 -26.32 33.60 28.91
N THR A 82 -25.12 33.91 28.40
CA THR A 82 -24.77 33.78 26.98
C THR A 82 -24.40 32.35 26.58
N ALA A 83 -23.84 31.55 27.51
CA ALA A 83 -23.50 30.15 27.26
C ALA A 83 -24.75 29.24 27.17
N THR A 84 -25.86 29.65 27.77
CA THR A 84 -27.12 28.86 27.78
C THR A 84 -27.85 28.93 26.44
N GLU A 85 -27.87 30.09 25.78
CA GLU A 85 -28.48 30.23 24.45
C GLU A 85 -27.64 29.55 23.36
N GLU A 86 -26.31 29.62 23.43
CA GLU A 86 -25.42 28.90 22.52
C GLU A 86 -25.49 27.38 22.72
N ALA A 87 -25.51 26.88 23.97
CA ALA A 87 -25.61 25.45 24.26
C ALA A 87 -26.98 24.86 23.89
N VAL A 88 -28.08 25.59 24.13
CA VAL A 88 -29.42 25.19 23.68
C VAL A 88 -29.50 25.16 22.15
N ALA A 89 -28.84 26.10 21.46
CA ALA A 89 -28.77 26.09 20.00
C ALA A 89 -27.91 24.91 19.47
N VAL A 90 -26.82 24.57 20.14
CA VAL A 90 -25.95 23.43 19.79
C VAL A 90 -26.66 22.10 20.06
N LEU A 91 -27.27 21.89 21.24
CA LEU A 91 -28.03 20.67 21.55
C LEU A 91 -29.26 20.51 20.65
N SER A 92 -29.93 21.61 20.28
CA SER A 92 -31.03 21.58 19.29
C SER A 92 -30.52 21.31 17.87
N ALA A 93 -29.29 21.70 17.54
CA ALA A 93 -28.64 21.36 16.26
C ALA A 93 -28.17 19.90 16.21
N VAL A 94 -27.73 19.33 17.34
CA VAL A 94 -27.37 17.90 17.48
C VAL A 94 -28.61 17.01 17.26
N ASP A 95 -29.80 17.45 17.72
CA ASP A 95 -31.09 16.77 17.46
C ASP A 95 -31.62 16.98 16.02
N ALA A 96 -31.15 17.99 15.29
CA ALA A 96 -31.40 18.14 13.85
C ALA A 96 -30.46 17.26 12.99
N GLU A 97 -29.40 16.70 13.59
CA GLU A 97 -28.37 15.86 12.96
C GLU A 97 -28.46 14.38 13.38
N VAL A 98 -29.67 13.91 13.75
CA VAL A 98 -29.97 12.50 14.08
C VAL A 98 -29.54 11.59 12.93
N GLY A 99 -28.35 10.99 13.09
CA GLY A 99 -27.68 10.18 12.08
C GLY A 99 -26.19 10.47 11.91
N ARG A 100 -25.63 11.54 12.49
CA ARG A 100 -24.19 11.77 12.45
C ARG A 100 -23.49 11.02 13.59
N THR A 101 -23.13 9.75 13.35
CA THR A 101 -22.23 9.01 14.26
C THR A 101 -20.80 9.49 14.03
N THR A 102 -20.03 9.68 15.10
CA THR A 102 -18.59 9.98 15.04
C THR A 102 -17.77 8.72 14.74
N ASP A 103 -18.27 7.52 15.09
CA ASP A 103 -17.63 6.24 14.79
C ASP A 103 -17.59 5.96 13.26
N PRO A 104 -16.38 5.88 12.66
CA PRO A 104 -16.23 5.54 11.25
C PRO A 104 -16.73 4.14 10.88
N VAL A 105 -16.76 3.18 11.82
CA VAL A 105 -17.30 1.84 11.58
C VAL A 105 -18.79 1.92 11.28
N ARG A 106 -19.55 2.65 12.10
CA ARG A 106 -20.99 2.86 11.89
C ARG A 106 -21.29 3.59 10.60
N MET A 107 -20.53 4.64 10.27
CA MET A 107 -20.65 5.34 9.00
C MET A 107 -20.48 4.38 7.81
N TYR A 108 -19.45 3.54 7.86
CA TYR A 108 -19.16 2.55 6.83
C TYR A 108 -20.27 1.49 6.71
N MET A 109 -20.76 0.96 7.84
CA MET A 109 -21.85 -0.04 7.85
C MET A 109 -23.14 0.51 7.23
N ARG A 110 -23.44 1.79 7.48
CA ARG A 110 -24.61 2.47 6.91
C ARG A 110 -24.48 2.64 5.40
N GLU A 111 -23.35 3.15 4.91
CA GLU A 111 -23.12 3.33 3.47
C GLU A 111 -23.18 1.99 2.74
N MET A 112 -22.51 0.97 3.27
CA MET A 112 -22.60 -0.40 2.73
C MET A 112 -24.04 -0.94 2.77
N GLY A 113 -24.80 -0.61 3.82
CA GLY A 113 -26.19 -0.99 4.01
C GLY A 113 -27.11 -0.61 2.84
N THR A 114 -26.79 0.47 2.12
CA THR A 114 -27.57 0.99 0.98
C THR A 114 -27.52 0.12 -0.26
N VAL A 115 -26.49 -0.72 -0.42
CA VAL A 115 -26.29 -1.56 -1.60
C VAL A 115 -26.99 -2.91 -1.39
N GLU A 116 -27.82 -3.34 -2.34
CA GLU A 116 -28.53 -4.63 -2.26
C GLU A 116 -27.59 -5.83 -2.46
N LEU A 117 -27.98 -7.00 -1.93
CA LEU A 117 -27.22 -8.23 -2.15
C LEU A 117 -27.46 -8.76 -3.58
N LEU A 118 -26.40 -9.27 -4.20
CA LEU A 118 -26.46 -9.81 -5.55
C LEU A 118 -26.96 -11.26 -5.55
N THR A 119 -27.76 -11.61 -6.55
CA THR A 119 -28.11 -13.01 -6.85
C THR A 119 -27.02 -13.67 -7.69
N ARG A 120 -26.99 -15.01 -7.76
CA ARG A 120 -26.03 -15.74 -8.63
C ARG A 120 -26.14 -15.32 -10.10
N GLU A 121 -27.34 -15.06 -10.59
CA GLU A 121 -27.55 -14.58 -11.96
C GLU A 121 -26.99 -13.17 -12.15
N GLY A 122 -27.17 -12.31 -11.14
CA GLY A 122 -26.55 -10.98 -11.09
C GLY A 122 -25.03 -11.05 -11.11
N GLU A 123 -24.41 -11.95 -10.35
CA GLU A 123 -22.94 -12.17 -10.35
C GLU A 123 -22.44 -12.49 -11.76
N ILE A 124 -23.12 -13.41 -12.46
CA ILE A 124 -22.76 -13.81 -13.82
C ILE A 124 -22.98 -12.67 -14.80
N ALA A 125 -24.07 -11.90 -14.66
CA ALA A 125 -24.35 -10.75 -15.52
C ALA A 125 -23.28 -9.66 -15.39
N ILE A 126 -22.83 -9.36 -14.17
CA ILE A 126 -21.74 -8.42 -13.93
C ILE A 126 -20.41 -8.96 -14.47
N ALA A 127 -20.11 -10.25 -14.25
CA ALA A 127 -18.89 -10.87 -14.78
C ALA A 127 -18.83 -10.80 -16.32
N LYS A 128 -19.94 -11.07 -17.01
CA LYS A 128 -20.05 -10.88 -18.48
C LYS A 128 -19.84 -9.43 -18.89
N ARG A 129 -20.41 -8.45 -18.16
CA ARG A 129 -20.19 -7.02 -18.43
C ARG A 129 -18.73 -6.61 -18.26
N ILE A 130 -18.01 -7.19 -17.30
CA ILE A 130 -16.57 -6.99 -17.10
C ILE A 130 -15.81 -7.54 -18.31
N GLU A 131 -16.08 -8.79 -18.70
CA GLU A 131 -15.46 -9.44 -19.85
C GLU A 131 -15.70 -8.66 -21.15
N GLU A 132 -16.93 -8.21 -21.40
CA GLU A 132 -17.27 -7.36 -22.54
C GLU A 132 -16.47 -6.04 -22.56
N GLY A 133 -16.29 -5.42 -21.39
CA GLY A 133 -15.50 -4.18 -21.28
C GLY A 133 -14.01 -4.42 -21.54
N LEU A 134 -13.45 -5.52 -21.04
CA LEU A 134 -12.06 -5.92 -21.28
C LEU A 134 -11.84 -6.32 -22.74
N ASN A 135 -12.75 -7.07 -23.35
CA ASN A 135 -12.70 -7.43 -24.77
C ASN A 135 -12.78 -6.20 -25.66
N GLN A 136 -13.58 -5.19 -25.30
CA GLN A 136 -13.62 -3.91 -26.02
C GLN A 136 -12.28 -3.16 -25.94
N VAL A 137 -11.60 -3.20 -24.79
CA VAL A 137 -10.24 -2.63 -24.64
C VAL A 137 -9.25 -3.39 -25.51
N GLN A 138 -9.26 -4.73 -25.48
CA GLN A 138 -8.39 -5.56 -26.30
C GLN A 138 -8.63 -5.35 -27.80
N ALA A 139 -9.87 -5.26 -28.24
CA ALA A 139 -10.22 -4.96 -29.64
C ALA A 139 -9.74 -3.57 -30.10
N ALA A 140 -9.82 -2.57 -29.22
CA ALA A 140 -9.28 -1.24 -29.50
C ALA A 140 -7.74 -1.28 -29.61
N LEU A 141 -7.05 -2.00 -28.71
CA LEU A 141 -5.60 -2.17 -28.78
C LEU A 141 -5.17 -2.97 -30.01
N ALA A 142 -5.92 -4.00 -30.41
CA ALA A 142 -5.67 -4.80 -31.60
C ALA A 142 -5.79 -3.97 -32.89
N SER A 143 -6.72 -3.01 -32.91
CA SER A 143 -6.91 -2.07 -34.02
C SER A 143 -5.78 -1.03 -34.15
N PHE A 144 -4.93 -0.90 -33.13
CA PHE A 144 -3.81 0.04 -33.09
C PHE A 144 -2.51 -0.65 -33.54
N PRO A 145 -1.97 -0.36 -34.74
CA PRO A 145 -0.84 -1.08 -35.32
C PRO A 145 0.43 -1.06 -34.45
N TRP A 146 0.70 0.05 -33.74
CA TRP A 146 1.86 0.13 -32.85
C TRP A 146 1.76 -0.86 -31.68
N SER A 147 0.56 -1.25 -31.23
CA SER A 147 0.42 -2.30 -30.21
C SER A 147 1.08 -3.60 -30.64
N ILE A 148 0.91 -3.96 -31.92
CA ILE A 148 1.50 -5.17 -32.51
C ILE A 148 3.02 -5.02 -32.63
N GLN A 149 3.50 -3.85 -33.05
CA GLN A 149 4.93 -3.56 -33.09
C GLN A 149 5.56 -3.70 -31.69
N LEU A 150 4.96 -3.09 -30.66
CA LEU A 150 5.47 -3.18 -29.30
C LEU A 150 5.45 -4.63 -28.79
N LEU A 151 4.39 -5.39 -29.11
CA LEU A 151 4.32 -6.81 -28.75
C LEU A 151 5.48 -7.62 -29.39
N VAL A 152 5.81 -7.33 -30.65
CA VAL A 152 6.93 -7.97 -31.35
C VAL A 152 8.28 -7.56 -30.75
N GLU A 153 8.46 -6.29 -30.38
CA GLU A 153 9.65 -5.79 -29.70
C GLU A 153 9.83 -6.41 -28.30
N GLU A 154 8.73 -6.58 -27.56
CA GLU A 154 8.72 -7.26 -26.26
C GLU A 154 9.06 -8.75 -26.41
N TYR A 155 8.60 -9.40 -27.47
CA TYR A 155 8.98 -10.77 -27.81
C TYR A 155 10.47 -10.88 -28.18
N ASP A 156 11.01 -9.89 -28.92
CA ASP A 156 12.45 -9.84 -29.25
C ASP A 156 13.31 -9.80 -27.99
N GLN A 157 12.92 -9.04 -26.97
CA GLN A 157 13.63 -9.03 -25.68
C GLN A 157 13.65 -10.40 -24.98
N VAL A 158 12.66 -11.26 -25.23
CA VAL A 158 12.68 -12.62 -24.72
C VAL A 158 13.61 -13.50 -25.53
N THR A 159 13.64 -13.35 -26.86
CA THR A 159 14.63 -14.06 -27.70
C THR A 159 16.08 -13.69 -27.35
N GLU A 160 16.29 -12.44 -26.87
CA GLU A 160 17.57 -11.95 -26.35
C GLU A 160 17.89 -12.41 -24.91
N GLY A 161 16.95 -13.09 -24.23
CA GLY A 161 17.10 -13.58 -22.86
C GLY A 161 16.96 -12.51 -21.76
N LYS A 162 16.44 -11.32 -22.07
CA LYS A 162 16.24 -10.23 -21.10
C LYS A 162 14.95 -10.37 -20.29
N LYS A 163 13.94 -11.05 -20.84
CA LYS A 163 12.61 -11.26 -20.23
C LYS A 163 12.20 -12.73 -20.31
N ARG A 164 11.30 -13.17 -19.42
CA ARG A 164 10.71 -14.51 -19.45
C ARG A 164 9.51 -14.54 -20.40
N MET A 165 9.23 -15.70 -21.02
CA MET A 165 8.10 -15.83 -21.96
C MET A 165 6.74 -15.56 -21.32
N SER A 166 6.56 -15.97 -20.08
CA SER A 166 5.34 -15.76 -19.30
C SER A 166 5.02 -14.27 -19.06
N GLU A 167 5.99 -13.37 -19.22
CA GLU A 167 5.80 -11.92 -19.12
C GLU A 167 5.24 -11.29 -20.40
N VAL A 168 5.29 -12.02 -21.54
CA VAL A 168 4.81 -11.53 -22.83
C VAL A 168 3.52 -12.22 -23.24
N VAL A 169 3.45 -13.55 -23.13
CA VAL A 169 2.25 -14.34 -23.46
C VAL A 169 1.98 -15.32 -22.32
N THR A 170 0.77 -15.27 -21.77
CA THR A 170 0.33 -16.24 -20.73
C THR A 170 -0.36 -17.46 -21.32
N GLY A 171 -0.92 -17.36 -22.53
CA GLY A 171 -1.66 -18.44 -23.17
C GLY A 171 -2.33 -17.99 -24.45
N PHE A 172 -3.22 -18.85 -24.96
CA PHE A 172 -4.00 -18.63 -26.17
C PHE A 172 -5.50 -18.76 -25.85
N LEU A 173 -6.33 -17.91 -26.44
CA LEU A 173 -7.79 -17.90 -26.22
C LEU A 173 -8.53 -18.90 -27.11
N ASP A 174 -7.91 -19.32 -28.21
CA ASP A 174 -8.43 -20.23 -29.22
C ASP A 174 -8.02 -21.70 -29.01
N ILE A 175 -7.00 -21.93 -28.19
CA ILE A 175 -6.63 -23.27 -27.71
C ILE A 175 -7.23 -23.38 -26.32
N GLU A 176 -8.32 -24.13 -26.19
CA GLU A 176 -8.78 -24.59 -24.88
C GLU A 176 -7.65 -25.43 -24.28
N VAL A 177 -6.98 -24.87 -23.27
CA VAL A 177 -6.08 -25.64 -22.43
C VAL A 177 -6.94 -26.73 -21.79
N PRO A 178 -6.58 -28.02 -21.92
CA PRO A 178 -7.33 -29.09 -21.30
C PRO A 178 -7.52 -28.78 -19.82
N THR A 179 -8.70 -29.06 -19.27
CA THR A 179 -8.96 -28.81 -17.85
C THR A 179 -7.91 -29.54 -17.00
N PRO A 180 -7.62 -29.09 -15.77
CA PRO A 180 -6.78 -29.87 -14.85
C PRO A 180 -7.25 -31.32 -14.69
N GLU A 181 -8.56 -31.59 -14.85
CA GLU A 181 -9.14 -32.93 -14.92
C GLU A 181 -8.72 -33.71 -16.18
N GLU A 182 -8.59 -33.08 -17.35
CA GLU A 182 -8.12 -33.71 -18.59
C GLU A 182 -6.60 -33.94 -18.60
N ILE A 183 -5.83 -33.03 -18.00
CA ILE A 183 -4.38 -33.20 -17.80
C ILE A 183 -4.13 -34.30 -16.75
N ALA A 184 -4.92 -34.33 -15.66
CA ALA A 184 -4.89 -35.41 -14.68
C ALA A 184 -5.36 -36.74 -15.28
N ALA A 185 -6.35 -36.74 -16.16
CA ALA A 185 -6.81 -37.95 -16.85
C ALA A 185 -5.80 -38.46 -17.89
N ALA A 186 -5.03 -37.58 -18.53
CA ALA A 186 -3.93 -37.95 -19.42
C ALA A 186 -2.73 -38.51 -18.63
N ALA A 187 -2.38 -37.89 -17.50
CA ALA A 187 -1.35 -38.39 -16.59
C ALA A 187 -1.77 -39.71 -15.90
N ALA A 188 -3.06 -39.88 -15.58
CA ALA A 188 -3.61 -41.13 -15.06
C ALA A 188 -3.57 -42.25 -16.10
N LYS A 189 -3.78 -41.95 -17.40
CA LYS A 189 -3.64 -42.92 -18.49
C LYS A 189 -2.19 -43.33 -18.78
N GLU A 190 -1.21 -42.47 -18.49
CA GLU A 190 0.22 -42.84 -18.55
C GLU A 190 0.66 -43.62 -17.29
N ASN A 191 0.03 -43.37 -16.14
CA ASN A 191 0.31 -44.10 -14.90
C ASN A 191 -0.47 -45.42 -14.75
N GLU A 192 -1.55 -45.66 -15.50
CA GLU A 192 -2.26 -46.96 -15.53
C GLU A 192 -1.43 -48.10 -16.17
N ALA A 193 -0.25 -47.82 -16.70
CA ALA A 193 0.69 -48.82 -17.20
C ALA A 193 1.77 -49.24 -16.17
N ALA A 194 1.79 -48.66 -14.97
CA ALA A 194 2.72 -49.00 -13.90
C ALA A 194 2.01 -49.00 -12.53
N ASP A 195 2.12 -50.13 -11.84
CA ASP A 195 1.60 -50.42 -10.48
C ASP A 195 0.11 -50.77 -10.35
N ALA A 196 -0.15 -52.03 -10.65
CA ALA A 196 -1.05 -52.85 -9.84
C ALA A 196 -0.27 -53.34 -8.59
N ASP A 197 -0.48 -52.73 -7.42
CA ASP A 197 -0.80 -53.46 -6.18
C ASP A 197 -1.05 -52.52 -4.97
N SER A 198 -1.94 -53.00 -4.10
CA SER A 198 -2.23 -52.59 -2.71
C SER A 198 -3.21 -51.44 -2.46
N ASP A 199 -4.45 -51.85 -2.18
CA ASP A 199 -5.47 -51.17 -1.37
C ASP A 199 -4.99 -50.98 0.09
N ASN A 200 -5.30 -49.84 0.71
CA ASN A 200 -6.11 -49.80 1.94
C ASN A 200 -6.60 -48.38 2.30
N ASP A 201 -7.88 -48.31 2.68
CA ASP A 201 -8.62 -47.13 3.13
C ASP A 201 -8.20 -46.63 4.53
N SER A 202 -8.17 -45.30 4.71
CA SER A 202 -8.69 -44.64 5.91
C SER A 202 -8.78 -43.12 5.71
N GLU A 203 -10.01 -42.60 5.70
CA GLU A 203 -10.36 -41.18 5.80
C GLU A 203 -10.03 -40.66 7.22
N ASP A 204 -9.25 -39.59 7.34
CA ASP A 204 -9.45 -38.52 8.34
C ASP A 204 -8.44 -37.35 8.15
N ASP A 205 -9.02 -36.16 7.97
CA ASP A 205 -8.53 -34.79 8.23
C ASP A 205 -7.03 -34.46 8.09
N ALA A 206 -6.66 -33.98 6.90
CA ALA A 206 -5.35 -33.37 6.61
C ALA A 206 -5.35 -31.84 6.80
N GLU A 207 -4.75 -31.37 7.90
CA GLU A 207 -4.06 -30.08 7.97
C GLU A 207 -2.60 -30.31 8.36
N GLY A 208 -1.72 -30.34 7.37
CA GLY A 208 -0.27 -30.40 7.57
C GLY A 208 0.44 -30.58 6.24
N GLY A 209 0.97 -29.49 5.69
CA GLY A 209 1.65 -29.48 4.39
C GLY A 209 2.98 -30.22 4.39
N ASP A 210 3.28 -30.85 3.25
CA ASP A 210 4.43 -30.45 2.44
C ASP A 210 4.24 -30.93 1.00
N GLU A 211 4.64 -30.04 0.08
CA GLU A 211 4.90 -30.26 -1.35
C GLU A 211 3.73 -30.79 -2.21
N GLU A 212 2.68 -29.97 -2.32
CA GLU A 212 2.03 -29.83 -3.63
C GLU A 212 3.12 -29.43 -4.63
N SER A 213 3.55 -30.40 -5.44
CA SER A 213 4.13 -30.12 -6.74
C SER A 213 3.09 -29.28 -7.49
N THR A 214 3.20 -27.95 -7.34
CA THR A 214 2.56 -27.02 -8.26
C THR A 214 2.90 -27.57 -9.63
N PRO A 215 1.91 -27.91 -10.49
CA PRO A 215 2.21 -28.26 -11.85
C PRO A 215 3.09 -27.13 -12.33
N VAL A 216 4.35 -27.44 -12.69
CA VAL A 216 5.24 -26.44 -13.25
C VAL A 216 4.42 -25.84 -14.37
N ASP A 217 4.06 -24.56 -14.21
CA ASP A 217 3.32 -23.79 -15.19
C ASP A 217 4.26 -23.70 -16.39
N THR A 218 4.32 -24.77 -17.17
CA THR A 218 4.93 -24.83 -18.48
C THR A 218 4.09 -23.85 -19.26
N GLY A 219 4.55 -22.60 -19.25
CA GLY A 219 3.95 -21.51 -20.00
C GLY A 219 3.72 -21.93 -21.44
N PRO A 220 2.97 -21.12 -22.21
CA PRO A 220 2.52 -21.49 -23.54
C PRO A 220 3.66 -22.06 -24.40
N ASP A 221 3.37 -23.13 -25.14
CA ASP A 221 4.35 -23.85 -25.95
C ASP A 221 5.23 -22.86 -26.74
N PRO A 222 6.55 -22.80 -26.47
CA PRO A 222 7.45 -21.84 -27.08
C PRO A 222 7.42 -21.87 -28.62
N LEU A 223 7.16 -23.05 -29.21
CA LEU A 223 7.07 -23.22 -30.66
C LEU A 223 5.84 -22.53 -31.25
N GLU A 224 4.70 -22.66 -30.58
CA GLU A 224 3.44 -22.06 -31.03
C GLU A 224 3.45 -20.54 -30.83
N VAL A 225 4.05 -20.06 -29.73
CA VAL A 225 4.30 -18.62 -29.52
C VAL A 225 5.19 -18.07 -30.64
N ALA A 226 6.29 -18.77 -30.98
CA ALA A 226 7.19 -18.35 -32.06
C ALA A 226 6.49 -18.31 -33.42
N ARG A 227 5.64 -19.30 -33.73
CA ARG A 227 4.85 -19.34 -34.97
C ARG A 227 3.94 -18.14 -35.10
N ARG A 228 3.12 -17.87 -34.08
CA ARG A 228 2.16 -16.75 -34.09
C ARG A 228 2.84 -15.38 -34.08
N MET A 229 3.94 -15.24 -33.33
CA MET A 229 4.75 -14.01 -33.36
C MET A 229 5.41 -13.79 -34.73
N GLY A 230 5.83 -14.87 -35.40
CA GLY A 230 6.30 -14.83 -36.78
C GLY A 230 5.21 -14.39 -37.78
N GLU A 231 3.99 -14.90 -37.62
CA GLU A 231 2.82 -14.49 -38.41
C GLU A 231 2.47 -13.02 -38.19
N LEU A 232 2.45 -12.55 -36.93
CA LEU A 232 2.26 -11.14 -36.60
C LEU A 232 3.36 -10.25 -37.19
N ARG A 233 4.64 -10.65 -37.08
CA ARG A 233 5.76 -9.90 -37.66
C ARG A 233 5.65 -9.79 -39.17
N THR A 234 5.37 -10.91 -39.85
CA THR A 234 5.25 -10.92 -41.31
C THR A 234 4.02 -10.17 -41.80
N GLY A 235 2.90 -10.27 -41.08
CA GLY A 235 1.68 -9.50 -41.32
C GLY A 235 1.94 -7.99 -41.17
N TYR A 236 2.54 -7.58 -40.06
CA TYR A 236 2.86 -6.17 -39.78
C TYR A 236 3.84 -5.58 -40.82
N ALA A 237 4.89 -6.32 -41.19
CA ALA A 237 5.83 -5.88 -42.23
C ALA A 237 5.17 -5.72 -43.62
N LYS A 238 4.20 -6.58 -43.95
CA LYS A 238 3.39 -6.44 -45.18
C LYS A 238 2.47 -5.22 -45.10
N PHE A 239 1.86 -4.99 -43.94
CA PHE A 239 1.03 -3.81 -43.68
C PHE A 239 1.82 -2.52 -43.86
N GLN A 240 2.99 -2.42 -43.23
CA GLN A 240 3.88 -1.25 -43.35
C GLN A 240 4.22 -0.94 -44.82
N LYS A 241 4.71 -1.93 -45.57
CA LYS A 241 5.09 -1.75 -46.99
C LYS A 241 3.90 -1.35 -47.88
N LEU A 242 2.69 -1.80 -47.55
CA LEU A 242 1.49 -1.47 -48.31
C LEU A 242 0.99 -0.07 -47.99
N SER A 243 1.00 0.29 -46.70
CA SER A 243 0.63 1.62 -46.21
C SER A 243 1.58 2.71 -46.72
N GLU A 244 2.88 2.41 -46.84
CA GLU A 244 3.87 3.31 -47.46
C GLU A 244 3.62 3.54 -48.97
N LYS A 245 3.06 2.54 -49.68
CA LYS A 245 2.86 2.61 -51.14
C LYS A 245 1.52 3.22 -51.56
N HIS A 246 0.44 2.92 -50.84
CA HIS A 246 -0.92 3.29 -51.23
C HIS A 246 -1.58 4.32 -50.30
N GLY A 247 -0.90 4.72 -49.22
CA GLY A 247 -1.40 5.69 -48.25
C GLY A 247 -2.41 5.12 -47.25
N LEU A 248 -2.85 5.98 -46.33
CA LEU A 248 -3.66 5.63 -45.14
C LEU A 248 -5.09 5.10 -45.42
N GLY A 249 -5.57 5.13 -46.67
CA GLY A 249 -6.96 4.81 -47.02
C GLY A 249 -7.18 3.59 -47.91
N ASP A 250 -6.14 2.80 -48.21
CA ASP A 250 -6.29 1.65 -49.11
C ASP A 250 -7.09 0.51 -48.45
N LYS A 251 -8.12 0.01 -49.16
CA LYS A 251 -8.98 -1.09 -48.70
C LYS A 251 -8.20 -2.37 -48.43
N LYS A 252 -7.08 -2.59 -49.13
CA LYS A 252 -6.21 -3.76 -48.91
C LYS A 252 -5.42 -3.64 -47.61
N ALA A 253 -4.93 -2.45 -47.26
CA ALA A 253 -4.23 -2.21 -46.01
C ALA A 253 -5.15 -2.36 -44.80
N LEU A 254 -6.39 -1.85 -44.90
CA LEU A 254 -7.42 -2.03 -43.86
C LEU A 254 -7.75 -3.50 -43.63
N LYS A 255 -7.98 -4.28 -44.71
CA LYS A 255 -8.22 -5.74 -44.58
C LYS A 255 -7.07 -6.47 -43.90
N LEU A 256 -5.83 -6.12 -44.23
CA LEU A 256 -4.66 -6.74 -43.61
C LEU A 256 -4.53 -6.33 -42.13
N ARG A 257 -4.86 -5.08 -41.80
CA ARG A 257 -4.93 -4.61 -40.41
C ARG A 257 -5.95 -5.41 -39.61
N ASP A 258 -7.14 -5.63 -40.17
CA ASP A 258 -8.21 -6.38 -39.50
C ASP A 258 -7.79 -7.86 -39.28
N GLN A 259 -7.10 -8.48 -40.26
CA GLN A 259 -6.52 -9.82 -40.09
C GLN A 259 -5.47 -9.89 -38.97
N ILE A 260 -4.57 -8.90 -38.89
CA ILE A 260 -3.56 -8.86 -37.82
C ILE A 260 -4.24 -8.63 -36.45
N ALA A 261 -5.29 -7.80 -36.41
CA ALA A 261 -6.07 -7.57 -35.19
C ALA A 261 -6.79 -8.86 -34.73
N GLU A 262 -7.33 -9.66 -35.65
CA GLU A 262 -7.91 -10.98 -35.34
C GLU A 262 -6.87 -11.94 -34.74
N GLU A 263 -5.66 -12.01 -35.31
CA GLU A 263 -4.59 -12.83 -34.73
C GLU A 263 -4.13 -12.33 -33.35
N PHE A 264 -4.07 -11.01 -33.16
CA PHE A 264 -3.75 -10.40 -31.86
C PHE A 264 -4.80 -10.76 -30.80
N LEU A 265 -6.08 -10.76 -31.15
CA LEU A 265 -7.18 -11.11 -30.24
C LEU A 265 -7.17 -12.57 -29.78
N LYS A 266 -6.49 -13.47 -30.49
CA LYS A 266 -6.32 -14.87 -30.06
C LYS A 266 -5.29 -15.03 -28.94
N LEU A 267 -4.47 -14.01 -28.67
CA LEU A 267 -3.43 -14.07 -27.65
C LEU A 267 -3.97 -13.70 -26.27
N LYS A 268 -3.64 -14.48 -25.24
CA LYS A 268 -3.90 -14.13 -23.84
C LYS A 268 -2.69 -13.39 -23.27
N LEU A 269 -2.79 -12.06 -23.25
CA LEU A 269 -1.75 -11.17 -22.76
C LEU A 269 -1.84 -10.96 -21.23
N PRO A 270 -0.70 -10.87 -20.52
CA PRO A 270 -0.70 -10.48 -19.11
C PRO A 270 -1.22 -9.04 -18.92
N ALA A 271 -1.89 -8.78 -17.77
CA ALA A 271 -2.45 -7.46 -17.45
C ALA A 271 -1.40 -6.34 -17.47
N ILE A 272 -0.17 -6.62 -17.01
CA ILE A 272 0.94 -5.66 -16.99
C ILE A 272 1.28 -5.16 -18.41
N LEU A 273 1.26 -6.07 -19.39
CA LEU A 273 1.53 -5.73 -20.78
C LEU A 273 0.37 -4.94 -21.40
N ILE A 274 -0.87 -5.33 -21.11
CA ILE A 274 -2.06 -4.57 -21.52
C ILE A 274 -1.99 -3.13 -20.99
N ASP A 275 -1.64 -2.94 -19.71
CA ASP A 275 -1.49 -1.61 -19.10
C ASP A 275 -0.35 -0.80 -19.73
N ALA A 276 0.73 -1.44 -20.17
CA ALA A 276 1.79 -0.78 -20.92
C ALA A 276 1.30 -0.29 -22.30
N LEU A 277 0.55 -1.11 -23.03
CA LEU A 277 -0.05 -0.77 -24.32
C LEU A 277 -1.06 0.38 -24.19
N VAL A 278 -1.93 0.32 -23.19
CA VAL A 278 -2.90 1.39 -22.87
C VAL A 278 -2.20 2.71 -22.57
N ARG A 279 -1.12 2.69 -21.77
CA ARG A 279 -0.32 3.89 -21.47
C ARG A 279 0.26 4.50 -22.74
N LYS A 280 0.83 3.69 -23.63
CA LYS A 280 1.40 4.16 -24.90
C LYS A 280 0.35 4.80 -25.82
N LEU A 281 -0.82 4.19 -25.97
CA LEU A 281 -1.91 4.80 -26.75
C LEU A 281 -2.35 6.15 -26.16
N ARG A 282 -2.44 6.25 -24.82
CA ARG A 282 -2.77 7.52 -24.13
C ARG A 282 -1.70 8.58 -24.31
N GLU A 283 -0.41 8.23 -24.27
CA GLU A 283 0.70 9.14 -24.54
C GLU A 283 0.59 9.73 -25.96
N VAL A 284 0.36 8.89 -26.97
CA VAL A 284 0.17 9.33 -28.36
C VAL A 284 -1.00 10.31 -28.47
N VAL A 285 -2.15 9.99 -27.88
CA VAL A 285 -3.33 10.87 -27.90
C VAL A 285 -3.10 12.16 -27.11
N SER A 286 -2.34 12.11 -26.02
CA SER A 286 -1.95 13.29 -25.26
C SER A 286 -1.08 14.23 -26.11
N ASN A 287 -0.13 13.68 -26.87
CA ASN A 287 0.71 14.42 -27.79
C ASN A 287 -0.12 15.06 -28.92
N ILE A 288 -1.06 14.32 -29.51
CA ILE A 288 -2.01 14.86 -30.50
C ILE A 288 -2.78 16.03 -29.90
N ARG A 289 -3.40 15.85 -28.72
CA ARG A 289 -4.17 16.91 -28.04
C ARG A 289 -3.29 18.12 -27.66
N HIS A 290 -2.01 17.91 -27.38
CA HIS A 290 -1.07 18.99 -27.11
C HIS A 290 -0.90 19.87 -28.36
N HIS A 291 -0.65 19.27 -29.53
CA HIS A 291 -0.56 20.00 -30.80
C HIS A 291 -1.89 20.68 -31.18
N GLU A 292 -3.03 20.00 -31.01
CA GLU A 292 -4.36 20.60 -31.21
C GLU A 292 -4.59 21.83 -30.33
N ARG A 293 -4.16 21.79 -29.05
CA ARG A 293 -4.26 22.92 -28.14
C ARG A 293 -3.37 24.09 -28.57
N LEU A 294 -2.16 23.82 -29.05
CA LEU A 294 -1.28 24.87 -29.58
C LEU A 294 -1.91 25.54 -30.81
N ILE A 295 -2.46 24.76 -31.75
CA ILE A 295 -3.18 25.28 -32.91
C ILE A 295 -4.40 26.11 -32.48
N MET A 296 -5.17 25.61 -31.50
CA MET A 296 -6.30 26.34 -30.92
C MET A 296 -5.88 27.65 -30.27
N ASP A 297 -4.78 27.66 -29.51
CA ASP A 297 -4.25 28.85 -28.84
C ASP A 297 -3.77 29.91 -29.85
N VAL A 298 -3.11 29.49 -30.93
CA VAL A 298 -2.74 30.40 -32.02
C VAL A 298 -3.98 31.00 -32.68
N CYS A 299 -4.99 30.19 -33.00
CA CYS A 299 -6.21 30.67 -33.64
C CYS A 299 -7.06 31.58 -32.72
N ILE A 300 -7.24 31.22 -31.46
CA ILE A 300 -8.14 31.93 -30.53
C ILE A 300 -7.43 33.10 -29.85
N LYS A 301 -6.26 32.90 -29.25
CA LYS A 301 -5.59 33.94 -28.45
C LYS A 301 -4.85 34.93 -29.35
N GLN A 302 -4.09 34.44 -30.31
CA GLN A 302 -3.26 35.30 -31.16
C GLN A 302 -4.07 35.88 -32.33
N ALA A 303 -4.82 35.04 -33.06
CA ALA A 303 -5.61 35.49 -34.20
C ALA A 303 -7.00 36.03 -33.84
N LYS A 304 -7.44 35.95 -32.58
CA LYS A 304 -8.77 36.41 -32.10
C LYS A 304 -9.95 35.77 -32.85
N MET A 305 -9.81 34.54 -33.29
CA MET A 305 -10.90 33.76 -33.88
C MET A 305 -11.91 33.34 -32.78
N PRO A 306 -13.23 33.47 -33.00
CA PRO A 306 -14.23 32.93 -32.08
C PRO A 306 -14.11 31.41 -31.91
N ARG A 307 -14.12 30.92 -30.67
CA ARG A 307 -14.00 29.47 -30.35
C ARG A 307 -15.02 28.60 -31.10
N LYS A 308 -16.25 29.09 -31.27
CA LYS A 308 -17.33 28.37 -31.96
C LYS A 308 -17.04 28.12 -33.44
N GLU A 309 -16.40 29.08 -34.11
CA GLU A 309 -15.97 28.93 -35.51
C GLU A 309 -14.82 27.93 -35.63
N PHE A 310 -13.82 28.02 -34.75
CA PHE A 310 -12.71 27.07 -34.72
C PHE A 310 -13.17 25.62 -34.58
N LEU A 311 -14.04 25.34 -33.59
CA LEU A 311 -14.56 24.00 -33.34
C LEU A 311 -15.38 23.43 -34.51
N LYS A 312 -15.97 24.27 -35.35
CA LYS A 312 -16.73 23.83 -36.53
C LYS A 312 -15.82 23.45 -37.70
N VAL A 313 -14.67 24.10 -37.83
CA VAL A 313 -13.82 23.98 -39.03
C VAL A 313 -12.61 23.07 -38.80
N PHE A 314 -12.07 23.01 -37.58
CA PHE A 314 -10.82 22.31 -37.28
C PHE A 314 -10.89 20.77 -37.36
N PRO A 315 -11.95 20.07 -36.89
CA PRO A 315 -11.97 18.59 -36.88
C PRO A 315 -11.81 17.93 -38.25
N SER A 316 -12.15 18.64 -39.34
CA SER A 316 -11.99 18.13 -40.72
C SER A 316 -10.67 18.55 -41.38
N ASN A 317 -9.87 19.38 -40.70
CA ASN A 317 -8.65 20.00 -41.23
C ASN A 317 -7.42 19.77 -40.33
N GLU A 318 -7.48 18.76 -39.46
CA GLU A 318 -6.41 18.46 -38.49
C GLU A 318 -5.05 18.26 -39.19
N THR A 319 -5.04 17.66 -40.39
CA THR A 319 -3.83 17.37 -41.18
C THR A 319 -3.77 18.09 -42.53
N ASN A 320 -4.73 18.96 -42.82
CA ASN A 320 -4.76 19.72 -44.06
C ASN A 320 -3.80 20.93 -43.98
N LEU A 321 -2.63 20.83 -44.63
CA LEU A 321 -1.62 21.90 -44.69
C LEU A 321 -2.10 23.15 -45.45
N GLU A 322 -3.07 23.00 -46.35
CA GLU A 322 -3.66 24.11 -47.10
C GLU A 322 -4.74 24.86 -46.30
N TRP A 323 -5.14 24.33 -45.15
CA TRP A 323 -6.19 24.92 -44.33
C TRP A 323 -5.89 26.36 -43.89
N ALA A 324 -4.63 26.64 -43.55
CA ALA A 324 -4.19 27.99 -43.23
C ALA A 324 -4.40 28.95 -44.42
N ASP A 325 -4.19 28.48 -45.65
CA ASP A 325 -4.42 29.25 -46.88
C ASP A 325 -5.91 29.46 -47.17
N GLU A 326 -6.76 28.47 -46.89
CA GLU A 326 -8.21 28.60 -47.00
C GLU A 326 -8.79 29.60 -45.98
N LEU A 327 -8.29 29.59 -44.75
CA LEU A 327 -8.69 30.53 -43.70
C LEU A 327 -8.37 31.99 -44.05
N MET A 328 -7.30 32.22 -44.79
CA MET A 328 -6.95 33.55 -45.31
C MET A 328 -7.92 34.02 -46.39
N LYS A 329 -8.39 33.11 -47.26
CA LYS A 329 -9.30 33.45 -48.37
C LYS A 329 -10.70 33.89 -47.89
N LYS A 330 -11.11 33.50 -46.67
CA LYS A 330 -12.43 33.84 -46.10
C LYS A 330 -12.64 35.32 -45.73
N ARG A 331 -11.62 36.19 -45.85
CA ARG A 331 -11.67 37.66 -45.64
C ARG A 331 -12.41 38.08 -44.35
N GLN A 332 -12.16 37.37 -43.25
CA GLN A 332 -12.72 37.70 -41.94
C GLN A 332 -11.81 38.66 -41.16
N LYS A 333 -12.33 39.27 -40.08
CA LYS A 333 -11.56 40.20 -39.22
C LYS A 333 -10.28 39.59 -38.63
N TRP A 334 -10.25 38.27 -38.44
CA TRP A 334 -9.11 37.50 -37.91
C TRP A 334 -8.16 36.98 -39.00
N SER A 335 -8.55 37.00 -40.29
CA SER A 335 -7.74 36.48 -41.40
C SER A 335 -6.34 37.13 -41.53
N PRO A 336 -6.14 38.44 -41.30
CA PRO A 336 -4.80 39.04 -41.31
C PRO A 336 -3.88 38.53 -40.20
N ALA A 337 -4.43 38.25 -39.02
CA ALA A 337 -3.66 37.74 -37.89
C ALA A 337 -3.27 36.27 -38.08
N VAL A 338 -4.13 35.47 -38.73
CA VAL A 338 -3.79 34.10 -39.15
C VAL A 338 -2.62 34.09 -40.13
N LYS A 339 -2.51 35.09 -41.03
CA LYS A 339 -1.40 35.21 -41.97
C LYS A 339 -0.04 35.36 -41.27
N THR A 340 0.02 36.15 -40.20
CA THR A 340 1.26 36.36 -39.41
C THR A 340 1.72 35.08 -38.72
N HIS A 341 0.77 34.21 -38.32
CA HIS A 341 1.04 32.97 -37.59
C HIS A 341 0.92 31.72 -38.48
N LYS A 342 0.94 31.87 -39.81
CA LYS A 342 0.81 30.75 -40.76
C LYS A 342 1.87 29.69 -40.51
N ASP A 343 3.14 30.09 -40.41
CA ASP A 343 4.25 29.14 -40.29
C ASP A 343 4.18 28.34 -38.99
N ALA A 344 3.67 28.95 -37.92
CA ALA A 344 3.42 28.26 -36.66
C ALA A 344 2.29 27.22 -36.79
N LEU A 345 1.19 27.57 -37.45
CA LEU A 345 0.07 26.63 -37.69
C LEU A 345 0.51 25.46 -38.57
N VAL A 346 1.16 25.74 -39.69
CA VAL A 346 1.65 24.73 -40.64
C VAL A 346 2.73 23.86 -39.96
N GLY A 347 3.59 24.45 -39.14
CA GLY A 347 4.58 23.71 -38.34
C GLY A 347 3.95 22.70 -37.38
N GLU A 348 2.88 23.08 -36.65
CA GLU A 348 2.17 22.14 -35.78
C GLU A 348 1.37 21.09 -36.58
N GLN A 349 0.77 21.46 -37.73
CA GLN A 349 0.12 20.50 -38.61
C GLN A 349 1.10 19.49 -39.21
N HIS A 350 2.33 19.89 -39.55
CA HIS A 350 3.38 18.96 -39.97
C HIS A 350 3.73 17.94 -38.88
N LYS A 351 3.71 18.33 -37.60
CA LYS A 351 3.92 17.39 -36.49
C LYS A 351 2.77 16.39 -36.38
N LEU A 352 1.53 16.83 -36.58
CA LEU A 352 0.36 15.92 -36.65
C LEU A 352 0.47 14.95 -37.83
N VAL A 353 0.87 15.43 -39.00
CA VAL A 353 1.14 14.58 -40.19
C VAL A 353 2.29 13.60 -39.93
N ALA A 354 3.34 14.01 -39.22
CA ALA A 354 4.43 13.11 -38.84
C ALA A 354 3.94 11.97 -37.92
N ILE A 355 3.01 12.26 -37.01
CA ILE A 355 2.35 11.25 -36.18
C ILE A 355 1.52 10.28 -37.04
N GLU A 356 0.74 10.76 -38.00
CA GLU A 356 -0.02 9.91 -38.93
C GLU A 356 0.89 8.99 -39.76
N ASN A 357 1.99 9.53 -40.27
CA ASN A 357 2.96 8.79 -41.08
C ASN A 357 3.69 7.71 -40.27
N THR A 358 4.01 7.99 -39.00
CA THR A 358 4.70 7.02 -38.14
C THR A 358 3.76 5.88 -37.73
N LEU A 359 2.47 6.19 -37.50
CA LEU A 359 1.49 5.23 -37.00
C LEU A 359 0.68 4.52 -38.09
N PHE A 360 0.75 5.01 -39.33
CA PHE A 360 -0.10 4.57 -40.46
C PHE A 360 -1.60 4.61 -40.13
N LEU A 361 -2.01 5.56 -39.29
CA LEU A 361 -3.40 5.83 -38.92
C LEU A 361 -3.69 7.33 -38.98
N SER A 362 -4.94 7.68 -39.33
CA SER A 362 -5.36 9.07 -39.27
C SER A 362 -5.51 9.53 -37.81
N VAL A 363 -5.34 10.83 -37.56
CA VAL A 363 -5.56 11.42 -36.22
C VAL A 363 -6.97 11.12 -35.71
N ALA A 364 -7.96 11.16 -36.62
CA ALA A 364 -9.35 10.83 -36.31
C ALA A 364 -9.51 9.36 -35.86
N ASP A 365 -8.89 8.42 -36.57
CA ASP A 365 -8.95 6.99 -36.21
C ASP A 365 -8.26 6.72 -34.87
N ILE A 366 -7.11 7.34 -34.61
CA ILE A 366 -6.39 7.21 -33.32
C ILE A 366 -7.26 7.71 -32.17
N LYS A 367 -7.94 8.85 -32.35
CA LYS A 367 -8.86 9.41 -31.35
C LYS A 367 -10.08 8.50 -31.13
N GLU A 368 -10.64 7.91 -32.20
CA GLU A 368 -11.77 6.99 -32.08
C GLU A 368 -11.37 5.66 -31.41
N ILE A 369 -10.20 5.10 -31.74
CA ILE A 369 -9.65 3.91 -31.06
C ILE A 369 -9.48 4.18 -29.56
N ASN A 370 -8.88 5.32 -29.18
CA ASN A 370 -8.73 5.69 -27.77
C ASN A 370 -10.08 5.94 -27.08
N ARG A 371 -11.07 6.46 -27.81
CA ARG A 371 -12.44 6.63 -27.29
C ARG A 371 -13.09 5.27 -27.04
N ALA A 372 -13.02 4.34 -27.99
CA ALA A 372 -13.53 2.98 -27.83
C ALA A 372 -12.88 2.26 -26.65
N MET A 373 -11.55 2.37 -26.51
CA MET A 373 -10.80 1.86 -25.36
C MET A 373 -11.30 2.47 -24.04
N SER A 374 -11.43 3.80 -23.98
CA SER A 374 -11.87 4.49 -22.76
C SER A 374 -13.29 4.10 -22.34
N ILE A 375 -14.18 3.84 -23.30
CA ILE A 375 -15.55 3.35 -23.05
C ILE A 375 -15.49 1.92 -22.48
N GLY A 376 -14.70 1.02 -23.08
CA GLY A 376 -14.52 -0.35 -22.60
C GLY A 376 -13.97 -0.38 -21.17
N GLU A 377 -12.95 0.42 -20.89
CA GLU A 377 -12.34 0.53 -19.57
C GLU A 377 -13.33 1.09 -18.53
N ALA A 378 -14.11 2.11 -18.91
CA ALA A 378 -15.15 2.65 -18.03
C ALA A 378 -16.27 1.65 -17.74
N LYS A 379 -16.66 0.87 -18.74
CA LYS A 379 -17.64 -0.22 -18.59
C LYS A 379 -17.13 -1.30 -17.64
N ALA A 380 -15.90 -1.78 -17.85
CA ALA A 380 -15.27 -2.79 -16.99
C ALA A 380 -15.10 -2.27 -15.55
N ARG A 381 -14.59 -1.04 -15.38
CA ARG A 381 -14.38 -0.44 -14.04
C ARG A 381 -15.68 -0.24 -13.28
N ARG A 382 -16.75 0.22 -13.94
CA ARG A 382 -18.07 0.37 -13.32
C ARG A 382 -18.63 -0.98 -12.88
N ALA A 383 -18.53 -2.00 -13.75
CA ALA A 383 -18.99 -3.34 -13.42
C ALA A 383 -18.17 -3.99 -12.28
N LYS A 384 -16.85 -3.81 -12.26
CA LYS A 384 -15.99 -4.23 -11.13
C LYS A 384 -16.40 -3.54 -9.83
N LYS A 385 -16.63 -2.22 -9.87
CA LYS A 385 -17.09 -1.45 -8.70
C LYS A 385 -18.42 -1.98 -8.15
N GLU A 386 -19.40 -2.20 -9.02
CA GLU A 386 -20.70 -2.77 -8.69
C GLU A 386 -20.56 -4.17 -8.06
N MET A 387 -19.66 -5.01 -8.60
CA MET A 387 -19.36 -6.34 -8.05
C MET A 387 -18.74 -6.28 -6.65
N VAL A 388 -17.81 -5.34 -6.42
CA VAL A 388 -17.15 -5.15 -5.11
C VAL A 388 -18.16 -4.64 -4.09
N GLU A 389 -18.93 -3.59 -4.43
CA GLU A 389 -19.93 -2.97 -3.54
C GLU A 389 -20.98 -3.98 -3.06
N ALA A 390 -21.48 -4.84 -3.95
CA ALA A 390 -22.46 -5.86 -3.60
C ALA A 390 -21.90 -6.94 -2.63
N ASN A 391 -20.57 -7.10 -2.56
CA ASN A 391 -19.90 -8.15 -1.79
C ASN A 391 -19.17 -7.63 -0.53
N LEU A 392 -19.27 -6.34 -0.19
CA LEU A 392 -18.62 -5.78 1.01
C LEU A 392 -19.05 -6.49 2.31
N ARG A 393 -20.31 -6.94 2.40
CA ARG A 393 -20.82 -7.70 3.57
C ARG A 393 -20.09 -9.03 3.78
N LEU A 394 -19.64 -9.67 2.71
CA LEU A 394 -18.85 -10.90 2.79
C LEU A 394 -17.51 -10.64 3.48
N VAL A 395 -16.84 -9.52 3.15
CA VAL A 395 -15.57 -9.14 3.78
C VAL A 395 -15.74 -8.98 5.29
N ILE A 396 -16.81 -8.29 5.71
CA ILE A 396 -17.09 -8.06 7.13
C ILE A 396 -17.32 -9.37 7.87
N SER A 397 -18.11 -10.30 7.30
CA SER A 397 -18.37 -11.59 7.96
C SER A 397 -17.11 -12.44 8.12
N ILE A 398 -16.13 -12.29 7.22
CA ILE A 398 -14.82 -12.95 7.32
C ILE A 398 -13.94 -12.20 8.33
N ALA A 399 -13.83 -10.87 8.23
CA ALA A 399 -12.99 -10.03 9.09
C ALA A 399 -13.36 -10.13 10.57
N LYS A 400 -14.65 -10.31 10.90
CA LYS A 400 -15.12 -10.55 12.27
C LYS A 400 -14.43 -11.71 12.99
N LYS A 401 -13.91 -12.71 12.27
CA LYS A 401 -13.19 -13.86 12.87
C LYS A 401 -11.74 -13.53 13.27
N TYR A 402 -11.26 -12.37 12.86
CA TYR A 402 -9.88 -11.91 13.04
C TYR A 402 -9.78 -10.66 13.92
N THR A 403 -10.89 -10.24 14.54
CA THR A 403 -10.86 -9.20 15.58
C THR A 403 -9.99 -9.65 16.75
N ASN A 404 -9.43 -8.67 17.47
CA ASN A 404 -8.57 -8.90 18.64
C ASN A 404 -7.25 -9.63 18.34
N ARG A 405 -6.70 -9.50 17.12
CA ARG A 405 -5.39 -10.04 16.73
C ARG A 405 -4.32 -8.96 16.55
N GLY A 406 -4.48 -7.81 17.21
CA GLY A 406 -3.54 -6.68 17.20
C GLY A 406 -3.80 -5.62 16.13
N LEU A 407 -4.76 -5.82 15.22
CA LEU A 407 -5.14 -4.83 14.22
C LEU A 407 -6.58 -4.35 14.45
N GLN A 408 -6.87 -3.07 14.18
CA GLN A 408 -8.21 -2.51 14.31
C GLN A 408 -9.19 -3.16 13.31
N PHE A 409 -10.46 -3.21 13.68
CA PHE A 409 -11.48 -3.84 12.84
C PHE A 409 -11.64 -3.17 11.46
N LEU A 410 -11.51 -1.83 11.38
CA LEU A 410 -11.55 -1.10 10.11
C LEU A 410 -10.41 -1.49 9.18
N ASP A 411 -9.20 -1.61 9.72
CA ASP A 411 -8.02 -1.99 8.93
C ASP A 411 -8.16 -3.41 8.38
N LEU A 412 -8.68 -4.35 9.19
CA LEU A 412 -9.01 -5.72 8.74
C LEU A 412 -10.03 -5.70 7.58
N ILE A 413 -11.04 -4.83 7.67
CA ILE A 413 -12.03 -4.67 6.58
C ILE A 413 -11.37 -4.09 5.34
N GLN A 414 -10.51 -3.07 5.46
CA GLN A 414 -9.84 -2.46 4.30
C GLN A 414 -8.93 -3.46 3.58
N GLU A 415 -8.14 -4.21 4.33
CA GLU A 415 -7.25 -5.24 3.78
C GLU A 415 -8.05 -6.40 3.16
N GLY A 416 -9.17 -6.75 3.78
CA GLY A 416 -10.15 -7.68 3.21
C GLY A 416 -10.77 -7.16 1.91
N ASN A 417 -11.09 -5.86 1.82
CA ASN A 417 -11.62 -5.22 0.62
C ASN A 417 -10.59 -5.23 -0.52
N ILE A 418 -9.30 -5.01 -0.22
CA ILE A 418 -8.21 -5.15 -1.19
C ILE A 418 -8.12 -6.60 -1.69
N GLY A 419 -8.27 -7.59 -0.79
CA GLY A 419 -8.38 -9.00 -1.15
C GLY A 419 -9.58 -9.29 -2.07
N LEU A 420 -10.75 -8.73 -1.76
CA LEU A 420 -11.95 -8.83 -2.57
C LEU A 420 -11.77 -8.23 -3.98
N MET A 421 -11.14 -7.06 -4.09
CA MET A 421 -10.84 -6.43 -5.38
C MET A 421 -9.97 -7.34 -6.26
N LYS A 422 -8.94 -7.97 -5.67
CA LYS A 422 -8.10 -8.96 -6.36
C LYS A 422 -8.89 -10.20 -6.79
N ALA A 423 -9.86 -10.64 -5.98
CA ALA A 423 -10.74 -11.75 -6.34
C ALA A 423 -11.63 -11.39 -7.53
N VAL A 424 -12.23 -10.19 -7.55
CA VAL A 424 -13.05 -9.70 -8.66
C VAL A 424 -12.25 -9.65 -9.97
N ASP A 425 -10.99 -9.22 -9.92
CA ASP A 425 -10.12 -9.13 -11.11
C ASP A 425 -9.81 -10.49 -11.74
N LYS A 426 -9.77 -11.57 -10.94
CA LYS A 426 -9.38 -12.92 -11.37
C LYS A 426 -10.55 -13.91 -11.44
N PHE A 427 -11.77 -13.46 -11.20
CA PHE A 427 -12.92 -14.34 -11.14
C PHE A 427 -13.31 -14.86 -12.53
N GLU A 428 -13.36 -16.18 -12.67
CA GLU A 428 -13.77 -16.87 -13.89
C GLU A 428 -15.12 -17.56 -13.68
N TYR A 429 -16.21 -16.92 -14.14
CA TYR A 429 -17.56 -17.46 -13.97
C TYR A 429 -17.80 -18.76 -14.77
N ARG A 430 -16.99 -19.03 -15.80
CA ARG A 430 -17.10 -20.24 -16.65
C ARG A 430 -16.83 -21.54 -15.90
N ARG A 431 -16.10 -21.48 -14.78
CA ARG A 431 -15.84 -22.63 -13.90
C ARG A 431 -17.08 -23.06 -13.08
N GLY A 432 -18.16 -22.28 -13.08
CA GLY A 432 -19.43 -22.65 -12.47
C GLY A 432 -19.54 -22.47 -10.95
N TYR A 433 -18.42 -22.23 -10.24
CA TYR A 433 -18.42 -21.94 -8.80
C TYR A 433 -19.02 -20.57 -8.48
N LYS A 434 -19.60 -20.42 -7.28
CA LYS A 434 -20.10 -19.13 -6.78
C LYS A 434 -18.93 -18.18 -6.49
N PHE A 435 -19.17 -16.87 -6.67
CA PHE A 435 -18.14 -15.87 -6.41
C PHE A 435 -17.68 -15.87 -4.94
N SER A 436 -18.60 -16.04 -3.99
CA SER A 436 -18.29 -16.06 -2.56
C SER A 436 -17.28 -17.15 -2.16
N THR A 437 -17.38 -18.35 -2.75
CA THR A 437 -16.43 -19.45 -2.51
C THR A 437 -15.01 -19.04 -2.91
N TYR A 438 -14.87 -18.44 -4.09
CA TYR A 438 -13.58 -17.97 -4.61
C TYR A 438 -13.04 -16.77 -3.83
N ALA A 439 -13.88 -15.77 -3.58
CA ALA A 439 -13.51 -14.54 -2.90
C ALA A 439 -13.06 -14.78 -1.45
N THR A 440 -13.67 -15.75 -0.76
CA THR A 440 -13.31 -16.07 0.64
C THR A 440 -11.82 -16.39 0.80
N TRP A 441 -11.21 -17.08 -0.17
CA TRP A 441 -9.78 -17.41 -0.12
C TRP A 441 -8.91 -16.14 -0.20
N TRP A 442 -9.18 -15.27 -1.18
CA TRP A 442 -8.43 -14.02 -1.36
C TRP A 442 -8.61 -13.04 -0.20
N ILE A 443 -9.83 -12.92 0.34
CA ILE A 443 -10.12 -12.08 1.50
C ILE A 443 -9.36 -12.61 2.73
N ARG A 444 -9.43 -13.92 3.00
CA ARG A 444 -8.73 -14.54 4.13
C ARG A 444 -7.20 -14.36 4.01
N GLN A 445 -6.67 -14.57 2.81
CA GLN A 445 -5.24 -14.44 2.55
C GLN A 445 -4.76 -12.99 2.77
N ALA A 446 -5.52 -12.01 2.29
CA ALA A 446 -5.18 -10.60 2.48
C ALA A 446 -5.20 -10.20 3.96
N ILE A 447 -6.27 -10.56 4.69
CA ILE A 447 -6.40 -10.27 6.12
C ILE A 447 -5.29 -10.95 6.93
N THR A 448 -5.05 -12.24 6.71
CA THR A 448 -4.03 -13.01 7.47
C THR A 448 -2.63 -12.45 7.21
N ARG A 449 -2.34 -12.05 5.96
CA ARG A 449 -1.09 -11.43 5.59
C ARG A 449 -0.91 -10.05 6.22
N SER A 450 -1.94 -9.19 6.20
CA SER A 450 -1.88 -7.88 6.83
C SER A 450 -1.64 -7.99 8.34
N ILE A 451 -2.34 -8.90 9.03
CA ILE A 451 -2.10 -9.16 10.46
C ILE A 451 -0.64 -9.55 10.70
N ALA A 452 -0.09 -10.45 9.88
CA ALA A 452 1.30 -10.85 10.01
C ALA A 452 2.28 -9.69 9.74
N ASP A 453 1.96 -8.82 8.78
CA ASP A 453 2.85 -7.77 8.31
C ASP A 453 2.81 -6.50 9.18
N GLN A 454 1.67 -6.16 9.78
CA GLN A 454 1.38 -4.84 10.38
C GLN A 454 0.92 -4.89 11.86
N ALA A 455 0.41 -6.01 12.38
CA ALA A 455 -0.22 -6.02 13.71
C ALA A 455 0.76 -5.88 14.89
N ARG A 456 2.08 -5.97 14.65
CA ARG A 456 3.11 -5.88 15.70
C ARG A 456 3.96 -4.63 15.51
N THR A 457 4.31 -3.97 16.63
CA THR A 457 5.23 -2.83 16.66
C THR A 457 6.59 -3.16 16.04
N ILE A 458 7.11 -4.36 16.33
CA ILE A 458 8.33 -4.88 15.72
C ILE A 458 7.92 -5.90 14.66
N ARG A 459 8.19 -5.58 13.39
CA ARG A 459 7.84 -6.43 12.24
C ARG A 459 8.60 -7.75 12.29
N ILE A 460 7.86 -8.86 12.19
CA ILE A 460 8.39 -10.22 12.10
C ILE A 460 8.03 -10.80 10.72
N PRO A 461 8.94 -11.49 10.02
CA PRO A 461 8.62 -12.15 8.75
C PRO A 461 7.47 -13.17 8.86
N VAL A 462 6.65 -13.31 7.81
CA VAL A 462 5.44 -14.15 7.80
C VAL A 462 5.71 -15.61 8.20
N HIS A 463 6.75 -16.24 7.66
CA HIS A 463 7.09 -17.64 7.98
C HIS A 463 7.42 -17.85 9.47
N MET A 464 7.96 -16.84 10.16
CA MET A 464 8.20 -16.91 11.60
C MET A 464 6.89 -16.81 12.38
N ILE A 465 5.94 -16.01 11.92
CA ILE A 465 4.60 -15.89 12.53
C ILE A 465 3.80 -17.19 12.34
N GLU A 466 3.89 -17.81 11.17
CA GLU A 466 3.34 -19.16 10.92
C GLU A 466 3.93 -20.19 11.90
N THR A 467 5.25 -20.14 12.11
CA THR A 467 5.94 -21.01 13.08
C THR A 467 5.43 -20.76 14.51
N ILE A 468 5.26 -19.50 14.92
CA ILE A 468 4.71 -19.12 16.24
C ILE A 468 3.27 -19.64 16.40
N ASN A 469 2.44 -19.48 15.38
CA ASN A 469 1.05 -19.96 15.42
C ASN A 469 0.98 -21.50 15.48
N LYS A 470 1.86 -22.19 14.74
CA LYS A 470 2.00 -23.66 14.80
C LYS A 470 2.41 -24.11 16.20
N LEU A 471 3.38 -23.43 16.80
CA LEU A 471 3.83 -23.67 18.18
C LEU A 471 2.68 -23.44 19.16
N ASN A 472 1.94 -22.33 19.06
CA ASN A 472 0.80 -22.03 19.94
C ASN A 472 -0.36 -23.03 19.78
N ARG A 473 -0.58 -23.58 18.59
CA ARG A 473 -1.58 -24.65 18.36
C ARG A 473 -1.15 -25.94 19.06
N ILE A 474 0.08 -26.39 18.81
CA ILE A 474 0.62 -27.62 19.42
C ILE A 474 0.72 -27.47 20.94
N SER A 475 1.15 -26.31 21.44
CA SER A 475 1.22 -26.03 22.87
C SER A 475 -0.15 -26.11 23.55
N ARG A 476 -1.22 -25.57 22.92
CA ARG A 476 -2.59 -25.71 23.44
C ARG A 476 -3.08 -27.15 23.43
N GLN A 477 -2.78 -27.90 22.36
CA GLN A 477 -3.11 -29.33 22.29
C GLN A 477 -2.39 -30.12 23.39
N MET A 478 -1.09 -29.90 23.60
CA MET A 478 -0.32 -30.56 24.66
C MET A 478 -0.78 -30.15 26.06
N LEU A 479 -1.19 -28.90 26.25
CA LEU A 479 -1.78 -28.44 27.51
C LEU A 479 -3.07 -29.19 27.82
N GLN A 480 -3.90 -29.46 26.81
CA GLN A 480 -5.12 -30.24 26.97
C GLN A 480 -4.84 -31.74 27.22
N GLU A 481 -3.83 -32.32 26.56
CA GLU A 481 -3.42 -33.71 26.74
C GLU A 481 -2.74 -33.97 28.09
N MET A 482 -1.86 -33.06 28.54
CA MET A 482 -0.99 -33.26 29.71
C MET A 482 -1.48 -32.53 30.97
N GLY A 483 -2.42 -31.59 30.85
CA GLY A 483 -2.93 -30.79 31.97
C GLY A 483 -1.95 -29.78 32.55
N ARG A 484 -0.78 -29.58 31.91
CA ARG A 484 0.25 -28.59 32.27
C ARG A 484 0.86 -27.96 31.02
N GLU A 485 1.53 -26.81 31.17
CA GLU A 485 2.29 -26.22 30.07
C GLU A 485 3.45 -27.15 29.63
N PRO A 486 3.65 -27.34 28.32
CA PRO A 486 4.70 -28.21 27.79
C PRO A 486 6.08 -27.54 27.90
N THR A 487 7.12 -28.34 28.13
CA THR A 487 8.49 -27.82 28.16
C THR A 487 9.01 -27.55 26.73
N PRO A 488 10.01 -26.67 26.54
CA PRO A 488 10.63 -26.46 25.23
C PRO A 488 11.19 -27.74 24.60
N GLU A 489 11.68 -28.68 25.41
CA GLU A 489 12.16 -30.00 24.97
C GLU A 489 11.02 -30.85 24.42
N GLU A 490 9.87 -30.89 25.10
CA GLU A 490 8.69 -31.64 24.66
C GLU A 490 8.12 -31.07 23.36
N LEU A 491 8.10 -29.73 23.23
CA LEU A 491 7.70 -29.04 22.01
C LEU A 491 8.67 -29.32 20.86
N ALA A 492 9.98 -29.45 21.14
CA ALA A 492 11.01 -29.75 20.15
C ALA A 492 10.77 -31.10 19.47
N VAL A 493 10.45 -32.12 20.26
CA VAL A 493 10.14 -33.45 19.75
C VAL A 493 8.85 -33.42 18.91
N LYS A 494 7.78 -32.78 19.39
CA LYS A 494 6.48 -32.77 18.67
C LYS A 494 6.48 -31.88 17.42
N MET A 495 7.35 -30.87 17.36
CA MET A 495 7.50 -29.98 16.20
C MET A 495 8.61 -30.41 15.23
N GLU A 496 9.38 -31.46 15.55
CA GLU A 496 10.54 -31.92 14.77
C GLU A 496 11.58 -30.80 14.52
N MET A 497 11.77 -29.92 15.51
CA MET A 497 12.71 -28.80 15.44
C MET A 497 13.72 -28.85 16.60
N PRO A 498 14.95 -28.35 16.40
CA PRO A 498 15.91 -28.22 17.50
C PRO A 498 15.38 -27.33 18.63
N GLU A 499 15.62 -27.72 19.87
CA GLU A 499 15.17 -27.00 21.07
C GLU A 499 15.63 -25.53 21.08
N ASP A 500 16.88 -25.27 20.69
CA ASP A 500 17.43 -23.92 20.60
C ASP A 500 16.63 -23.01 19.65
N LYS A 501 16.08 -23.57 18.58
CA LYS A 501 15.24 -22.83 17.64
C LYS A 501 13.90 -22.49 18.29
N ILE A 502 13.31 -23.42 19.05
CA ILE A 502 12.06 -23.18 19.79
C ILE A 502 12.25 -22.12 20.87
N ARG A 503 13.33 -22.16 21.64
CA ARG A 503 13.65 -21.12 22.63
C ARG A 503 13.76 -19.73 21.99
N LYS A 504 14.39 -19.65 20.81
CA LYS A 504 14.46 -18.39 20.04
C LYS A 504 13.09 -17.93 19.58
N VAL A 505 12.24 -18.83 19.06
CA VAL A 505 10.87 -18.51 18.64
C VAL A 505 10.03 -18.01 19.82
N LEU A 506 10.11 -18.66 20.99
CA LEU A 506 9.44 -18.22 22.22
C LEU A 506 9.91 -16.83 22.67
N LYS A 507 11.21 -16.51 22.51
CA LYS A 507 11.74 -15.17 22.81
C LYS A 507 11.20 -14.10 21.86
N ILE A 508 11.09 -14.42 20.58
CA ILE A 508 10.58 -13.51 19.53
C ILE A 508 9.05 -13.31 19.66
N ALA A 509 8.32 -14.31 20.15
CA ALA A 509 6.87 -14.25 20.27
C ALA A 509 6.36 -13.21 21.27
N LYS A 510 7.20 -12.78 22.23
CA LYS A 510 6.86 -11.79 23.26
C LYS A 510 6.56 -10.41 22.64
N GLU A 511 5.53 -9.75 23.15
CA GLU A 511 5.14 -8.41 22.72
C GLU A 511 5.79 -7.35 23.61
N PRO A 512 6.22 -6.20 23.05
CA PRO A 512 6.69 -5.07 23.83
C PRO A 512 5.60 -4.57 24.80
N ILE A 513 6.00 -4.16 25.99
CA ILE A 513 5.12 -3.58 27.02
C ILE A 513 5.22 -2.06 26.94
N SER A 514 4.13 -1.35 27.24
CA SER A 514 4.16 0.12 27.30
C SER A 514 5.03 0.60 28.47
N MET A 515 5.81 1.67 28.25
CA MET A 515 6.55 2.32 29.34
C MET A 515 5.61 3.00 30.35
N GLU A 516 4.39 3.31 29.95
CA GLU A 516 3.34 3.89 30.79
C GLU A 516 2.55 2.81 31.54
N THR A 517 2.94 1.53 31.47
CA THR A 517 2.30 0.53 32.32
C THR A 517 2.61 0.85 33.78
N PRO A 518 1.60 1.10 34.64
CA PRO A 518 1.80 1.42 36.04
C PRO A 518 2.41 0.22 36.77
N ILE A 519 3.28 0.49 37.74
CA ILE A 519 3.92 -0.51 38.58
C ILE A 519 3.52 -0.31 40.03
N GLY A 520 2.90 -1.34 40.61
CA GLY A 520 2.43 -1.32 42.00
C GLY A 520 1.05 -0.70 42.15
N ASP A 521 0.68 -0.35 43.38
CA ASP A 521 -0.60 0.27 43.73
C ASP A 521 -0.52 1.81 43.73
N ASP A 522 0.68 2.39 43.56
CA ASP A 522 0.89 3.83 43.50
C ASP A 522 0.67 4.33 42.06
N GLU A 523 -0.35 5.19 41.85
CA GLU A 523 -0.74 5.68 40.51
C GLU A 523 0.35 6.51 39.78
N ASP A 524 1.36 6.99 40.50
CA ASP A 524 2.43 7.83 39.94
C ASP A 524 3.63 7.05 39.39
N SER A 525 3.79 5.76 39.71
CA SER A 525 4.98 4.99 39.32
C SER A 525 4.75 4.20 38.03
N HIS A 526 5.51 4.53 36.98
CA HIS A 526 5.41 3.88 35.67
C HIS A 526 6.64 3.01 35.40
N LEU A 527 6.51 1.99 34.55
CA LEU A 527 7.63 1.12 34.14
C LEU A 527 8.81 1.92 33.57
N GLY A 528 8.53 3.01 32.86
CA GLY A 528 9.54 3.90 32.28
C GLY A 528 10.48 4.53 33.30
N ASP A 529 10.02 4.79 34.53
CA ASP A 529 10.82 5.44 35.57
C ASP A 529 11.96 4.56 36.09
N PHE A 530 11.87 3.24 35.86
CA PHE A 530 12.87 2.26 36.29
C PHE A 530 13.87 1.88 35.20
N ILE A 531 13.75 2.43 34.00
CA ILE A 531 14.65 2.13 32.90
C ILE A 531 15.87 3.06 32.97
N GLU A 532 17.02 2.52 33.37
CA GLU A 532 18.27 3.27 33.41
C GLU A 532 18.84 3.57 32.02
N ASP A 533 19.47 4.74 31.86
CA ASP A 533 20.19 5.10 30.64
C ASP A 533 21.66 4.64 30.72
N LEU A 534 21.96 3.53 30.05
CA LEU A 534 23.31 2.95 29.97
C LEU A 534 24.26 3.70 29.03
N SER A 535 23.77 4.68 28.26
CA SER A 535 24.60 5.43 27.31
C SER A 535 25.37 6.57 27.98
N ILE A 536 24.90 7.02 29.15
CA ILE A 536 25.53 8.10 29.90
C ILE A 536 26.64 7.53 30.77
N VAL A 537 27.87 7.95 30.47
CA VAL A 537 29.03 7.64 31.32
C VAL A 537 28.81 8.28 32.69
N SER A 538 28.95 7.48 33.75
CA SER A 538 28.79 7.98 35.11
C SER A 538 29.76 9.14 35.38
N PRO A 539 29.36 10.20 36.12
CA PRO A 539 30.27 11.28 36.50
C PRO A 539 31.55 10.78 37.19
N ILE A 540 31.47 9.64 37.88
CA ILE A 540 32.61 8.97 38.49
C ILE A 540 33.56 8.45 37.42
N GLU A 541 33.05 7.70 36.43
CA GLU A 541 33.84 7.18 35.30
C GLU A 541 34.41 8.30 34.41
N SER A 542 33.68 9.40 34.25
CA SER A 542 34.19 10.58 33.55
C SER A 542 35.35 11.21 34.32
N SER A 543 35.21 11.33 35.65
CA SER A 543 36.27 11.88 36.52
C SER A 543 37.51 10.99 36.56
N THR A 544 37.35 9.66 36.59
CA THR A 544 38.48 8.73 36.54
C THR A 544 39.19 8.79 35.19
N ASN A 545 38.46 8.91 34.07
CA ASN A 545 39.05 9.09 32.75
C ASN A 545 39.82 10.42 32.61
N ILE A 546 39.28 11.53 33.12
CA ILE A 546 39.98 12.82 33.14
C ILE A 546 41.23 12.74 34.03
N GLY A 547 41.11 12.15 35.23
CA GLY A 547 42.25 11.94 36.12
C GLY A 547 43.33 11.04 35.51
N LEU A 548 42.94 9.99 34.78
CA LEU A 548 43.87 9.16 34.02
C LEU A 548 44.57 9.98 32.93
N MET A 549 43.85 10.82 32.20
CA MET A 549 44.42 11.67 31.16
C MET A 549 45.47 12.65 31.72
N GLU A 550 45.17 13.30 32.84
CA GLU A 550 46.10 14.23 33.52
C GLU A 550 47.36 13.51 34.04
N THR A 551 47.18 12.36 34.71
CA THR A 551 48.32 11.59 35.22
C THR A 551 49.19 11.02 34.10
N VAL A 552 48.60 10.58 32.98
CA VAL A 552 49.33 10.19 31.77
C VAL A 552 50.12 11.38 31.20
N HIS A 553 49.54 12.59 31.20
CA HIS A 553 50.24 13.80 30.77
C HIS A 553 51.48 14.11 31.61
N ASP A 554 51.34 14.05 32.94
CA ASP A 554 52.43 14.31 33.88
C ASP A 554 53.56 13.28 33.75
N VAL A 555 53.20 12.00 33.64
CA VAL A 555 54.17 10.91 33.49
C VAL A 555 54.91 10.99 32.14
N LEU A 556 54.23 11.37 31.06
CA LEU A 556 54.85 11.64 29.76
C LEU A 556 55.74 12.89 29.80
N GLY A 557 55.40 13.92 30.60
CA GLY A 557 56.23 15.10 30.84
C GLY A 557 57.58 14.79 31.48
N GLY A 558 57.66 13.71 32.27
CA GLY A 558 58.91 13.20 32.87
C GLY A 558 59.83 12.42 31.92
N LEU A 559 59.46 12.22 30.66
CA LEU A 559 60.30 11.64 29.61
C LEU A 559 61.07 12.73 28.85
N THR A 560 62.07 12.33 28.07
CA THR A 560 62.72 13.29 27.17
C THR A 560 61.73 13.77 26.09
N PRO A 561 61.80 15.01 25.59
CA PRO A 561 60.84 15.54 24.61
C PRO A 561 60.67 14.67 23.36
N ARG A 562 61.74 13.98 22.92
CA ARG A 562 61.70 13.03 21.79
C ARG A 562 60.95 11.73 22.15
N GLU A 563 61.15 11.19 23.35
CA GLU A 563 60.46 9.98 23.80
C GLU A 563 58.96 10.23 24.03
N ALA A 564 58.61 11.36 24.68
CA ALA A 564 57.22 11.75 24.93
C ALA A 564 56.45 11.96 23.62
N LYS A 565 57.02 12.69 22.66
CA LYS A 565 56.38 12.97 21.37
C LYS A 565 56.21 11.70 20.51
N VAL A 566 57.16 10.76 20.56
CA VAL A 566 57.01 9.45 19.89
C VAL A 566 55.85 8.66 20.50
N LEU A 567 55.71 8.62 21.82
CA LEU A 567 54.59 7.90 22.46
C LEU A 567 53.23 8.57 22.19
N ARG A 568 53.14 9.91 22.28
CA ARG A 568 51.89 10.64 21.97
C ARG A 568 51.41 10.37 20.56
N MET A 569 52.30 10.46 19.58
CA MET A 569 51.98 10.17 18.18
C MET A 569 51.61 8.70 17.93
N ARG A 570 52.30 7.76 18.58
CA ARG A 570 52.05 6.32 18.38
C ARG A 570 50.73 5.86 18.96
N PHE A 571 50.31 6.42 20.10
CA PHE A 571 49.09 6.03 20.81
C PHE A 571 47.93 7.04 20.62
N GLY A 572 48.12 8.10 19.82
CA GLY A 572 47.09 9.10 19.58
C GLY A 572 46.76 9.99 20.78
N ILE A 573 47.67 10.12 21.76
CA ILE A 573 47.45 10.98 22.93
C ILE A 573 47.60 12.43 22.47
N ASP A 574 46.58 13.26 22.72
CA ASP A 574 46.44 14.66 22.22
C ASP A 574 46.33 14.78 20.70
N MET A 575 46.01 13.69 20.01
CA MET A 575 45.90 13.66 18.55
C MET A 575 44.63 12.96 18.13
N ASN A 576 44.10 13.36 16.97
CA ASN A 576 42.86 12.79 16.46
C ASN A 576 43.02 11.34 15.95
N THR A 577 44.26 10.91 15.66
CA THR A 577 44.59 9.57 15.16
C THR A 577 45.95 9.12 15.69
N ASP A 578 46.08 7.81 15.84
CA ASP A 578 47.37 7.15 16.03
C ASP A 578 48.19 7.17 14.74
N HIS A 579 49.52 7.14 14.87
CA HIS A 579 50.45 7.13 13.74
C HIS A 579 51.30 5.85 13.75
N THR A 580 51.55 5.31 12.57
CA THR A 580 52.40 4.13 12.41
C THR A 580 53.87 4.44 12.67
N LEU A 581 54.69 3.42 12.97
CA LEU A 581 56.15 3.57 13.16
C LEU A 581 56.84 4.28 11.98
N GLU A 582 56.33 4.08 10.78
CA GLU A 582 56.91 4.62 9.56
C GLU A 582 56.56 6.09 9.37
N GLU A 583 55.32 6.48 9.67
CA GLU A 583 54.87 7.88 9.66
C GLU A 583 55.55 8.70 10.74
N VAL A 584 55.68 8.15 11.96
CA VAL A 584 56.46 8.79 13.02
C VAL A 584 57.94 8.86 12.63
N GLY A 585 58.49 7.82 11.98
CA GLY A 585 59.86 7.83 11.46
C GLY A 585 60.12 8.96 10.47
N LYS A 586 59.17 9.20 9.55
CA LYS A 586 59.24 10.31 8.59
C LYS A 586 59.25 11.68 9.28
N GLN A 587 58.49 11.89 10.35
CA GLN A 587 58.46 13.18 11.05
C GLN A 587 59.71 13.48 11.90
N PHE A 588 60.43 12.44 12.32
CA PHE A 588 61.66 12.58 13.12
C PHE A 588 62.94 12.42 12.29
N ASP A 589 62.83 12.26 10.96
CA ASP A 589 63.92 11.96 10.02
C ASP A 589 64.76 10.74 10.44
N VAL A 590 64.05 9.68 10.85
CA VAL A 590 64.65 8.51 11.50
C VAL A 590 64.00 7.23 10.96
N THR A 591 64.77 6.14 10.90
CA THR A 591 64.25 4.85 10.42
C THR A 591 63.15 4.29 11.34
N ARG A 592 62.22 3.54 10.74
CA ARG A 592 61.15 2.80 11.45
C ARG A 592 61.68 2.05 12.68
N GLU A 593 62.78 1.31 12.50
CA GLU A 593 63.37 0.50 13.57
C GLU A 593 63.91 1.36 14.73
N ARG A 594 64.40 2.56 14.41
CA ARG A 594 64.89 3.47 15.44
C ARG A 594 63.74 4.11 16.25
N ILE A 595 62.57 4.37 15.65
CA ILE A 595 61.37 4.76 16.42
C ILE A 595 60.93 3.63 17.34
N ARG A 596 60.92 2.37 16.87
CA ARG A 596 60.60 1.19 17.69
C ARG A 596 61.52 1.07 18.90
N GLN A 597 62.82 1.32 18.72
CA GLN A 597 63.79 1.34 19.83
C GLN A 597 63.51 2.46 20.84
N ILE A 598 63.16 3.67 20.37
CA ILE A 598 62.83 4.82 21.23
C ILE A 598 61.56 4.52 22.05
N GLU A 599 60.54 3.96 21.40
CA GLU A 599 59.29 3.52 22.06
C GLU A 599 59.56 2.45 23.12
N ALA A 600 60.26 1.37 22.78
CA ALA A 600 60.58 0.31 23.73
C ALA A 600 61.40 0.82 24.92
N LYS A 601 62.33 1.77 24.68
CA LYS A 601 63.11 2.43 25.72
C LYS A 601 62.24 3.33 26.61
N ALA A 602 61.32 4.08 26.02
CA ALA A 602 60.39 4.94 26.75
C ALA A 602 59.44 4.11 27.62
N LEU A 603 58.83 3.06 27.07
CA LEU A 603 58.00 2.11 27.82
C LEU A 603 58.78 1.44 28.95
N ARG A 604 60.04 1.06 28.74
CA ARG A 604 60.89 0.50 29.80
C ARG A 604 61.15 1.50 30.94
N LYS A 605 61.28 2.79 30.65
CA LYS A 605 61.40 3.86 31.66
C LYS A 605 60.10 4.07 32.42
N LEU A 606 58.96 4.01 31.73
CA LEU A 606 57.63 4.14 32.35
C LEU A 606 57.28 2.96 33.25
N ARG A 607 57.81 1.76 32.97
CA ARG A 607 57.67 0.56 33.82
C ARG A 607 58.50 0.60 35.12
N HIS A 608 59.32 1.61 35.34
CA HIS A 608 60.06 1.72 36.59
C HIS A 608 59.08 2.03 37.74
N PRO A 609 59.17 1.36 38.91
CA PRO A 609 58.20 1.45 40.01
C PRO A 609 57.82 2.89 40.38
N SER A 610 58.82 3.78 40.46
CA SER A 610 58.64 5.19 40.81
C SER A 610 57.74 6.00 39.85
N ARG A 611 57.48 5.52 38.64
CA ARG A 611 56.62 6.16 37.63
C ARG A 611 55.36 5.35 37.34
N SER A 612 55.46 4.02 37.42
CA SER A 612 54.32 3.14 37.20
C SER A 612 53.35 3.13 38.37
N GLU A 613 53.77 3.45 39.59
CA GLU A 613 52.90 3.45 40.79
C GLU A 613 51.70 4.37 40.64
N GLN A 614 51.87 5.58 40.09
CA GLN A 614 50.79 6.54 39.83
C GLN A 614 49.80 6.08 38.75
N LEU A 615 50.27 5.32 37.75
CA LEU A 615 49.41 4.79 36.68
C LEU A 615 48.76 3.47 37.08
N ARG A 616 49.35 2.74 38.03
CA ARG A 616 48.86 1.43 38.49
C ARG A 616 47.56 1.55 39.27
N SER A 617 47.35 2.65 40.00
CA SER A 617 46.10 2.91 40.71
C SER A 617 44.87 2.98 39.80
N PHE A 618 45.05 3.25 38.50
CA PHE A 618 43.96 3.25 37.52
C PHE A 618 43.69 1.87 36.90
N LEU A 619 44.58 0.88 37.08
CA LEU A 619 44.37 -0.50 36.65
C LEU A 619 43.62 -1.34 37.70
N ASP A 620 43.68 -0.93 38.96
CA ASP A 620 43.05 -1.63 40.09
C ASP A 620 41.58 -1.18 40.32
N LEU A 621 41.02 -0.37 39.41
CA LEU A 621 39.67 0.21 39.46
C LEU A 621 38.64 -0.54 38.58
N GLU A 622 39.02 -1.67 37.96
CA GLU A 622 38.10 -2.63 37.30
C GLU A 622 37.65 -3.76 38.23
#